data_AF-A0A2E4DGP9-F1
#
_entry.id   AF-A0A2E4DGP9-F1
#
_cell.length_a   1.000
_cell.length_b   1.000
_cell.length_c   1.000
_cell.angle_alpha   90.00
_cell.angle_beta   90.00
_cell.angle_gamma   90.00
#
_symmetry.space_group_name_H-M   'P 1'
#
loop_
_entity.id
_entity.type
_entity.pdbx_description
1 polymer ?
#
loop_
_entity_poly.entity_id
_entity_poly.type
_entity_poly.pdbx_seq_one_letter_code
_entity_poly.pdbx_strand_id
1 'polypeptide(L)'
;MTNFLNEKYTHLGATRFAKLAPIICFLSDLLVLYYVTNQLLPRLLSPGIVKQMLSLRGIYLSMNDAKEVAQLFSHQMSFILFCFLVFHFVIYTLAFLKKKCPMKYIHNYAFFAVIFTVLEIALFLYSQGNISLLTFVSFWGYFFVWYGYKIFRKSELQN
;
A
#
# COMPACT_ATOMS: atom_id res chain seq x y z
N MET A 1 -13.65 19.46 -9.92
CA MET A 1 -12.98 18.13 -9.89
C MET A 1 -13.93 17.00 -9.47
N THR A 2 -14.83 17.23 -8.49
CA THR A 2 -15.90 16.32 -8.09
C THR A 2 -16.84 15.92 -9.24
N ASN A 3 -17.22 16.83 -10.13
CA ASN A 3 -18.13 16.53 -11.25
C ASN A 3 -17.55 15.50 -12.25
N PHE A 4 -16.27 15.62 -12.61
CA PHE A 4 -15.63 14.68 -13.54
C PHE A 4 -15.54 13.26 -12.98
N LEU A 5 -15.11 13.11 -11.73
CA LEU A 5 -15.04 11.80 -11.08
C LEU A 5 -16.44 11.20 -10.94
N ASN A 6 -17.43 11.99 -10.50
CA ASN A 6 -18.81 11.54 -10.37
C ASN A 6 -19.36 11.03 -11.70
N GLU A 7 -19.18 11.77 -12.80
CA GLU A 7 -19.58 11.34 -14.14
C GLU A 7 -18.91 10.04 -14.58
N LYS A 8 -17.62 9.87 -14.27
CA LYS A 8 -16.89 8.62 -14.54
C LYS A 8 -17.47 7.44 -13.75
N TYR A 9 -17.81 7.63 -12.48
CA TYR A 9 -18.46 6.56 -11.69
C TYR A 9 -19.86 6.25 -12.22
N THR A 10 -20.66 7.27 -12.57
CA THR A 10 -21.99 7.07 -13.15
C THR A 10 -21.91 6.26 -14.45
N HIS A 11 -20.96 6.57 -15.34
CA HIS A 11 -20.73 5.78 -16.56
C HIS A 11 -20.22 4.36 -16.29
N LEU A 12 -19.40 4.17 -15.24
CA LEU A 12 -18.86 2.87 -14.89
C LEU A 12 -19.95 1.94 -14.34
N GLY A 13 -20.84 2.47 -13.50
CA GLY A 13 -21.88 1.74 -12.80
C GLY A 13 -21.37 0.91 -11.61
N ALA A 14 -22.24 0.73 -10.61
CA ALA A 14 -21.91 0.12 -9.33
C ALA A 14 -21.38 -1.32 -9.47
N THR A 15 -21.98 -2.12 -10.35
CA THR A 15 -21.62 -3.53 -10.54
C THR A 15 -20.21 -3.71 -11.14
N ARG A 16 -19.82 -2.86 -12.09
CA ARG A 16 -18.47 -2.89 -12.68
C ARG A 16 -17.46 -2.36 -11.68
N PHE A 17 -17.78 -1.27 -10.99
CA PHE A 17 -16.94 -0.73 -9.92
C PHE A 17 -16.65 -1.77 -8.83
N ALA A 18 -17.67 -2.49 -8.36
CA ALA A 18 -17.51 -3.52 -7.31
C ALA A 18 -16.52 -4.62 -7.70
N LYS A 19 -16.40 -4.96 -9.00
CA LYS A 19 -15.41 -5.92 -9.50
C LYS A 19 -14.03 -5.31 -9.71
N LEU A 20 -13.96 -4.06 -10.15
CA LEU A 20 -12.71 -3.37 -10.41
C LEU A 20 -11.99 -2.93 -9.13
N ALA A 21 -12.75 -2.55 -8.10
CA ALA A 21 -12.21 -2.09 -6.83
C ALA A 21 -11.17 -3.05 -6.20
N PRO A 22 -11.46 -4.35 -5.98
CA PRO A 22 -10.47 -5.28 -5.45
C PRO A 22 -9.26 -5.46 -6.37
N ILE A 23 -9.45 -5.41 -7.70
CA ILE A 23 -8.35 -5.53 -8.68
C ILE A 23 -7.42 -4.33 -8.59
N ILE A 24 -7.97 -3.11 -8.55
CA ILE A 24 -7.20 -1.88 -8.44
C ILE A 24 -6.41 -1.86 -7.13
N CYS A 25 -7.04 -2.22 -6.01
CA CYS A 25 -6.35 -2.34 -4.72
C CYS A 25 -5.21 -3.36 -4.77
N PHE A 26 -5.44 -4.55 -5.33
CA PHE A 26 -4.41 -5.58 -5.46
C PHE A 26 -3.21 -5.12 -6.29
N LEU A 27 -3.46 -4.50 -7.44
CA LEU A 27 -2.38 -3.96 -8.28
C LEU A 27 -1.63 -2.84 -7.55
N SER A 28 -2.34 -1.99 -6.81
CA SER A 28 -1.72 -0.92 -6.00
C SER A 28 -0.83 -1.51 -4.90
N ASP A 29 -1.27 -2.58 -4.23
CA ASP A 29 -0.48 -3.29 -3.21
C ASP A 29 0.78 -3.92 -3.81
N LEU A 30 0.70 -4.49 -5.03
CA LEU A 30 1.87 -5.03 -5.73
C LEU A 30 2.90 -3.95 -6.03
N LEU A 31 2.45 -2.77 -6.50
CA LEU A 31 3.33 -1.63 -6.77
C LEU A 31 4.00 -1.14 -5.49
N VAL A 32 3.24 -1.01 -4.39
CA VAL A 32 3.77 -0.64 -3.08
C VAL A 32 4.76 -1.68 -2.57
N LEU A 33 4.44 -2.97 -2.66
CA LEU A 33 5.32 -4.05 -2.21
C LEU A 33 6.65 -4.04 -2.97
N TYR A 34 6.58 -3.88 -4.29
CA TYR A 34 7.77 -3.78 -5.14
C TYR A 34 8.62 -2.57 -4.75
N TYR A 35 7.99 -1.41 -4.59
CA TYR A 35 8.65 -0.19 -4.16
C TYR A 35 9.33 -0.36 -2.79
N VAL A 36 8.59 -0.87 -1.80
CA VAL A 36 9.10 -1.04 -0.44
C VAL A 36 10.27 -2.02 -0.43
N THR A 37 10.14 -3.17 -1.10
CA THR A 37 11.17 -4.22 -1.10
C THR A 37 12.43 -3.81 -1.84
N ASN A 38 12.32 -3.13 -2.97
CA ASN A 38 13.47 -2.87 -3.85
C ASN A 38 14.08 -1.47 -3.67
N GLN A 39 13.34 -0.52 -3.12
CA GLN A 39 13.81 0.86 -3.00
C GLN A 39 13.84 1.34 -1.56
N LEU A 40 12.77 1.11 -0.79
CA LEU A 40 12.66 1.66 0.56
C LEU A 40 13.49 0.89 1.59
N LEU A 41 13.29 -0.44 1.70
CA LEU A 41 14.00 -1.29 2.67
C LEU A 41 15.52 -1.20 2.53
N PRO A 42 16.12 -1.27 1.31
CA PRO A 42 17.57 -1.16 1.17
C PRO A 42 18.13 0.19 1.63
N ARG A 43 17.33 1.26 1.53
CA ARG A 43 17.71 2.60 2.01
C ARG A 43 17.59 2.69 3.53
N LEU A 44 16.49 2.22 4.11
CA LEU A 44 16.23 2.29 5.56
C LEU A 44 17.09 1.31 6.36
N LEU A 45 17.40 0.15 5.79
CA LEU A 45 18.18 -0.92 6.42
C LEU A 45 19.56 -1.04 5.78
N SER A 46 20.20 0.10 5.46
CA SER A 46 21.60 0.06 5.03
C SER A 46 22.49 -0.37 6.21
N PRO A 47 23.61 -1.09 5.97
CA PRO A 47 24.48 -1.54 7.05
C PRO A 47 25.00 -0.41 7.95
N GLY A 48 25.24 0.78 7.36
CA GLY A 48 25.64 1.97 8.11
C GLY A 48 24.55 2.45 9.08
N ILE A 49 23.30 2.48 8.64
CA ILE A 49 22.16 2.88 9.49
C ILE A 49 21.92 1.83 10.59
N VAL A 50 21.95 0.54 10.25
CA VAL A 50 21.78 -0.54 11.23
C VAL A 50 22.87 -0.48 12.30
N LYS A 51 24.13 -0.29 11.88
CA LYS A 51 25.25 -0.11 12.79
C LYS A 51 25.04 1.11 13.71
N GLN A 52 24.61 2.25 13.16
CA GLN A 52 24.34 3.45 13.93
C GLN A 52 23.20 3.23 14.95
N MET A 53 22.07 2.68 14.51
CA MET A 53 20.92 2.40 15.38
C MET A 53 21.25 1.46 16.54
N LEU A 54 22.05 0.42 16.29
CA LEU A 54 22.47 -0.52 17.32
C LEU A 54 23.51 0.09 18.27
N SER A 55 24.40 0.95 17.76
CA SER A 55 25.37 1.67 18.59
C SER A 55 24.70 2.61 19.60
N LEU A 56 23.58 3.23 19.24
CA LEU A 56 22.74 4.03 20.17
C LEU A 56 22.16 3.18 21.33
N ARG A 57 22.13 1.86 21.19
CA ARG A 57 21.73 0.90 22.23
C ARG A 57 22.93 0.23 22.92
N GLY A 58 24.15 0.71 22.68
CA GLY A 58 25.38 0.16 23.24
C GLY A 58 25.90 -1.09 22.52
N ILE A 59 25.34 -1.45 21.36
CA ILE A 59 25.77 -2.62 20.57
C ILE A 59 26.66 -2.14 19.42
N TYR A 60 27.96 -2.46 19.51
CA TYR A 60 28.93 -2.10 18.48
C TYR A 60 29.20 -3.29 17.56
N LEU A 61 28.72 -3.20 16.33
CA LEU A 61 28.93 -4.21 15.30
C LEU A 61 30.10 -3.87 14.38
N SER A 62 30.80 -4.88 13.89
CA SER A 62 31.66 -4.71 12.72
C SER A 62 30.80 -4.38 11.49
N MET A 63 31.42 -3.88 10.42
CA MET A 63 30.66 -3.57 9.20
C MET A 63 30.08 -4.84 8.53
N ASN A 64 30.77 -5.97 8.69
CA ASN A 64 30.30 -7.26 8.17
C ASN A 64 29.08 -7.76 8.96
N ASP A 65 29.13 -7.71 10.29
CA ASP A 65 27.99 -8.13 11.12
C ASP A 65 26.78 -7.21 10.88
N ALA A 66 27.00 -5.89 10.76
CA ALA A 66 25.94 -4.95 10.44
C ALA A 66 25.30 -5.22 9.07
N LYS A 67 26.07 -5.71 8.10
CA LYS A 67 25.57 -6.12 6.78
C LYS A 67 24.71 -7.37 6.87
N GLU A 68 25.14 -8.38 7.62
CA GLU A 68 24.36 -9.60 7.83
C GLU A 68 23.05 -9.31 8.55
N VAL A 69 23.09 -8.49 9.60
CA VAL A 69 21.91 -8.04 10.35
C VAL A 69 20.96 -7.24 9.45
N ALA A 70 21.48 -6.32 8.65
CA ALA A 70 20.70 -5.57 7.66
C ALA A 70 19.98 -6.48 6.65
N GLN A 71 20.68 -7.48 6.13
CA GLN A 71 20.11 -8.47 5.21
C GLN A 71 19.03 -9.33 5.88
N LEU A 72 19.28 -9.77 7.11
CA LEU A 72 18.31 -10.54 7.88
C LEU A 72 17.02 -9.75 8.11
N PHE A 73 17.12 -8.50 8.58
CA PHE A 73 15.94 -7.64 8.76
C PHE A 73 15.22 -7.35 7.44
N SER A 74 15.96 -7.08 6.36
CA SER A 74 15.37 -6.84 5.04
C SER A 74 14.57 -8.06 4.57
N HIS A 75 15.15 -9.26 4.71
CA HIS A 75 14.50 -10.51 4.32
C HIS A 75 13.24 -10.79 5.15
N GLN A 76 13.31 -10.61 6.48
CA GLN A 76 12.16 -10.78 7.37
C GLN A 76 11.04 -9.79 7.04
N MET A 77 11.36 -8.52 6.80
CA MET A 77 10.37 -7.50 6.43
C MET A 77 9.73 -7.82 5.07
N SER A 78 10.52 -8.20 4.06
CA SER A 78 9.99 -8.65 2.77
C SER A 78 9.07 -9.86 2.90
N PHE A 79 9.42 -10.82 3.76
CA PHE A 79 8.58 -11.99 4.02
C PHE A 79 7.25 -11.61 4.68
N ILE A 80 7.27 -10.75 5.69
CA ILE A 80 6.05 -10.24 6.34
C ILE A 80 5.14 -9.54 5.32
N LEU A 81 5.71 -8.68 4.46
CA LEU A 81 4.95 -7.98 3.43
C LEU A 81 4.40 -8.94 2.37
N PHE A 82 5.12 -10.01 2.04
CA PHE A 82 4.60 -11.07 1.17
C PHE A 82 3.41 -11.81 1.81
N CYS A 83 3.50 -12.19 3.09
CA CYS A 83 2.37 -12.79 3.82
C CYS A 83 1.17 -11.85 3.86
N PHE A 84 1.41 -10.55 4.04
CA PHE A 84 0.37 -9.52 3.97
C PHE A 84 -0.31 -9.47 2.60
N LEU A 85 0.45 -9.56 1.51
CA LEU A 85 -0.08 -9.63 0.15
C LEU A 85 -0.93 -10.90 -0.07
N VAL A 86 -0.49 -12.05 0.41
CA VAL A 86 -1.25 -13.32 0.31
C VAL A 86 -2.58 -13.20 1.04
N PHE A 87 -2.59 -12.63 2.25
CA PHE A 87 -3.82 -12.36 2.98
C PHE A 87 -4.75 -11.44 2.18
N HIS A 88 -4.22 -10.34 1.62
CA HIS A 88 -4.99 -9.40 0.80
C HIS A 88 -5.54 -10.06 -0.46
N PHE A 89 -4.78 -10.95 -1.10
CA PHE A 89 -5.26 -11.70 -2.27
C PHE A 89 -6.53 -12.51 -1.95
N VAL A 90 -6.58 -13.16 -0.78
CA VAL A 90 -7.78 -13.87 -0.32
C VAL A 90 -8.94 -12.88 -0.12
N ILE A 91 -8.70 -11.76 0.56
CA ILE A 91 -9.73 -10.73 0.78
C ILE A 91 -10.26 -10.16 -0.55
N TYR A 92 -9.39 -9.84 -1.50
CA TYR A 92 -9.77 -9.32 -2.81
C TYR A 92 -10.54 -10.35 -3.63
N THR A 93 -10.16 -11.62 -3.57
CA THR A 93 -10.92 -12.72 -4.20
C THR A 93 -12.33 -12.80 -3.62
N LEU A 94 -12.47 -12.77 -2.28
CA LEU A 94 -13.78 -12.80 -1.64
C LEU A 94 -14.62 -11.55 -1.94
N ALA A 95 -13.99 -10.38 -2.06
CA ALA A 95 -14.67 -9.15 -2.45
C ALA A 95 -15.11 -9.17 -3.92
N PHE A 96 -14.30 -9.76 -4.81
CA PHE A 96 -14.67 -9.98 -6.21
C PHE A 96 -15.90 -10.90 -6.32
N LEU A 97 -16.04 -11.86 -5.40
CA LEU A 97 -17.25 -12.67 -5.20
C LEU A 97 -18.39 -11.93 -4.47
N LYS A 98 -18.33 -10.59 -4.38
CA LYS A 98 -19.31 -9.69 -3.77
C LYS A 98 -19.65 -10.00 -2.30
N LYS A 99 -18.73 -10.59 -1.52
CA LYS A 99 -18.96 -10.81 -0.09
C LYS A 99 -18.92 -9.49 0.68
N LYS A 100 -19.95 -9.23 1.50
CA LYS A 100 -20.16 -7.94 2.19
C LYS A 100 -19.01 -7.52 3.11
N CYS A 101 -18.48 -8.45 3.90
CA CYS A 101 -17.41 -8.17 4.86
C CYS A 101 -16.10 -7.77 4.17
N PRO A 102 -15.58 -8.53 3.19
CA PRO A 102 -14.43 -8.13 2.36
C PRO A 102 -14.60 -6.78 1.66
N MET A 103 -15.77 -6.47 1.11
CA MET A 103 -15.99 -5.17 0.47
C MET A 103 -15.91 -4.01 1.49
N LYS A 104 -16.44 -4.20 2.70
CA LYS A 104 -16.31 -3.22 3.79
C LYS A 104 -14.84 -3.07 4.21
N TYR A 105 -14.10 -4.17 4.26
CA TYR A 105 -12.67 -4.15 4.55
C TYR A 105 -11.91 -3.32 3.50
N ILE A 106 -12.12 -3.58 2.21
CA ILE A 106 -11.45 -2.86 1.12
C ILE A 106 -11.72 -1.35 1.18
N HIS A 107 -12.96 -0.95 1.46
CA HIS A 107 -13.29 0.47 1.60
C HIS A 107 -12.46 1.16 2.70
N ASN A 108 -12.40 0.55 3.88
CA ASN A 108 -11.63 1.09 5.00
C ASN A 108 -10.12 1.02 4.73
N TYR A 109 -9.66 -0.09 4.16
CA TYR A 109 -8.26 -0.28 3.80
C TYR A 109 -7.79 0.78 2.80
N ALA A 110 -8.56 1.01 1.73
CA ALA A 110 -8.24 2.02 0.72
C ALA A 110 -8.16 3.43 1.35
N PHE A 111 -9.03 3.76 2.30
CA PHE A 111 -8.94 5.02 3.04
C PHE A 111 -7.62 5.15 3.82
N PHE A 112 -7.24 4.13 4.59
CA PHE A 112 -5.98 4.14 5.33
C PHE A 112 -4.77 4.16 4.40
N ALA A 113 -4.80 3.43 3.29
CA ALA A 113 -3.74 3.44 2.29
C ALA A 113 -3.55 4.84 1.66
N VAL A 114 -4.64 5.58 1.41
CA VAL A 114 -4.58 7.00 0.99
C VAL A 114 -3.90 7.86 2.08
N ILE A 115 -4.26 7.69 3.35
CA ILE A 115 -3.62 8.44 4.44
C ILE A 115 -2.12 8.13 4.53
N PHE A 116 -1.75 6.84 4.50
CA PHE A 116 -0.35 6.43 4.60
C PHE A 116 0.48 6.91 3.41
N THR A 117 -0.06 6.88 2.20
CA THR A 117 0.64 7.40 1.01
C THR A 117 0.80 8.93 1.07
N VAL A 118 -0.16 9.68 1.62
CA VAL A 118 0.00 11.12 1.88
C VAL A 118 1.08 11.39 2.92
N LEU A 119 1.12 10.63 4.01
CA LEU A 119 2.16 10.74 5.04
C LEU A 119 3.54 10.41 4.46
N GLU A 120 3.64 9.37 3.64
CA GLU A 120 4.87 8.99 2.93
C GLU A 120 5.35 10.12 2.03
N ILE A 121 4.47 10.71 1.21
CA ILE A 121 4.80 11.85 0.35
C ILE A 121 5.29 13.04 1.18
N ALA A 122 4.63 13.34 2.31
CA ALA A 122 5.05 14.42 3.21
C ALA A 122 6.44 14.18 3.81
N LEU A 123 6.74 12.94 4.22
CA LEU A 123 8.06 12.55 4.72
C LEU A 123 9.14 12.64 3.63
N PHE A 124 8.83 12.29 2.39
CA PHE A 124 9.77 12.43 1.28
C PHE A 124 10.07 13.88 0.93
N LEU A 125 9.04 14.74 0.91
CA LEU A 125 9.23 16.17 0.71
C LEU A 125 10.09 16.78 1.82
N TYR A 126 9.87 16.37 3.08
CA TYR A 126 10.67 16.84 4.21
C TYR A 126 12.14 16.38 4.12
N SER A 127 12.37 15.13 3.71
CA SER A 127 13.71 14.55 3.58
C SER A 127 14.44 14.89 2.28
N GLN A 128 13.87 15.78 1.44
CA GLN A 128 14.36 16.11 0.09
C GLN A 128 14.56 14.87 -0.81
N GLY A 129 13.80 13.81 -0.55
CA GLY A 129 13.83 12.60 -1.35
C GLY A 129 12.95 12.70 -2.60
N ASN A 130 13.29 11.94 -3.63
CA ASN A 130 12.44 11.81 -4.80
C ASN A 130 11.20 10.97 -4.49
N ILE A 131 10.02 11.54 -4.72
CA ILE A 131 8.75 10.80 -4.65
C ILE A 131 8.76 9.73 -5.75
N SER A 132 8.52 8.48 -5.36
CA SER A 132 8.40 7.40 -6.33
C SER A 132 7.13 7.56 -7.14
N LEU A 133 7.25 7.45 -8.47
CA LEU A 133 6.10 7.39 -9.37
C LEU A 133 5.14 6.26 -8.96
N LEU A 134 5.67 5.16 -8.41
CA LEU A 134 4.88 4.03 -7.95
C LEU A 134 3.97 4.42 -6.77
N THR A 135 4.49 5.17 -5.79
CA THR A 135 3.70 5.68 -4.66
C THR A 135 2.58 6.60 -5.16
N PHE A 136 2.86 7.45 -6.15
CA PHE A 136 1.84 8.34 -6.74
C PHE A 136 0.74 7.57 -7.49
N VAL A 137 1.10 6.55 -8.27
CA VAL A 137 0.13 5.70 -8.98
C VAL A 137 -0.73 4.93 -7.98
N SER A 138 -0.12 4.33 -6.95
CA SER A 138 -0.86 3.61 -5.91
C SER A 138 -1.79 4.54 -5.11
N PHE A 139 -1.37 5.77 -4.80
CA PHE A 139 -2.23 6.78 -4.18
C PHE A 139 -3.52 6.99 -4.99
N TRP A 140 -3.40 7.22 -6.30
CA TRP A 140 -4.57 7.41 -7.16
C TRP A 140 -5.44 6.16 -7.25
N GLY A 141 -4.83 4.97 -7.25
CA GLY A 141 -5.55 3.70 -7.20
C GLY A 141 -6.41 3.58 -5.94
N TYR A 142 -5.83 3.76 -4.76
CA TYR A 142 -6.57 3.71 -3.50
C TYR A 142 -7.60 4.84 -3.37
N PHE A 143 -7.26 6.06 -3.82
CA PHE A 143 -8.17 7.19 -3.79
C PHE A 143 -9.41 6.94 -4.66
N PHE A 144 -9.21 6.40 -5.88
CA PHE A 144 -10.31 6.00 -6.76
C PHE A 144 -11.21 4.97 -6.06
N VAL A 145 -10.64 3.91 -5.48
CA VAL A 145 -11.45 2.90 -4.80
C VAL A 145 -12.20 3.48 -3.60
N TRP A 146 -11.52 4.21 -2.71
CA TRP A 146 -12.15 4.80 -1.54
C TRP A 146 -13.29 5.76 -1.93
N TYR A 147 -13.04 6.67 -2.87
CA TYR A 147 -14.01 7.67 -3.29
C TYR A 147 -15.19 7.03 -4.06
N GLY A 148 -14.95 6.01 -4.88
CA GLY A 148 -16.01 5.25 -5.54
C GLY A 148 -16.96 4.55 -4.57
N TYR A 149 -16.42 3.94 -3.50
CA TYR A 149 -17.24 3.36 -2.42
C TYR A 149 -18.03 4.40 -1.63
N LYS A 150 -17.57 5.66 -1.59
CA LYS A 150 -18.31 6.77 -0.96
C LYS A 150 -19.50 7.22 -1.83
N ILE A 151 -19.37 7.14 -3.15
CA ILE A 151 -20.42 7.51 -4.10
C ILE A 151 -21.52 6.46 -4.17
N PHE A 152 -21.15 5.19 -4.37
CA PHE A 152 -22.14 4.12 -4.50
C PHE A 152 -22.70 3.73 -3.13
N ARG A 153 -24.03 3.70 -3.01
CA ARG A 153 -24.67 3.20 -1.78
C ARG A 153 -24.37 1.71 -1.61
N LYS A 154 -24.19 1.25 -0.37
CA LYS A 154 -23.91 -0.17 -0.05
C LYS A 154 -24.89 -1.16 -0.70
N SER A 155 -26.14 -0.77 -0.94
CA SER A 155 -27.17 -1.57 -1.61
C SER A 155 -26.88 -1.77 -3.10
N GLU A 156 -26.34 -0.77 -3.78
CA GLU A 156 -26.08 -0.78 -5.22
C GLU A 156 -24.87 -1.65 -5.57
N LEU A 157 -23.94 -1.78 -4.62
CA LEU A 157 -22.75 -2.61 -4.76
C LEU A 157 -22.99 -4.10 -4.50
N GLN A 158 -24.15 -4.46 -3.93
CA GLN A 158 -24.52 -5.83 -3.57
C GLN A 158 -25.45 -6.50 -4.59
N ASN A 159 -26.05 -5.71 -5.49
CA ASN A 159 -26.83 -6.17 -6.63
C ASN A 159 -25.89 -6.56 -7.80
#